data_AF-A0A5J6BZ26-F1
#
_entry.id   AF-A0A5J6BZ26-F1
#
_cell.length_a   1.000
_cell.length_b   1.000
_cell.length_c   1.000
_cell.angle_alpha   90.00
_cell.angle_beta   90.00
_cell.angle_gamma   90.00
#
_symmetry.space_group_name_H-M   'P 1'
#
loop_
_entity.id
_entity.type
_entity.pdbx_description
1 polymer ?
#
loop_
_entity_poly.entity_id
_entity_poly.type
_entity_poly.pdbx_seq_one_letter_code
_entity_poly.pdbx_strand_id
1 'polypeptide(L)'
;DILNDISACTNNPEIIKLLKKKNKFYSVVLMHKRGNPHTMDELTNYDNLVYDIKNYLEQRLNFLVLNGIPRYRILFDIGLGFAKKHDQSIKLLQNIHVYDEYPLFIGYSRK
;
A
#
# COMPACT_ATOMS: atom_id res chain seq x y z
N ASP A 1 1.08 -0.16 -17.93
CA ASP A 1 1.40 1.21 -17.45
C ASP A 1 1.56 1.29 -15.95
N ILE A 2 0.73 0.58 -15.19
CA ILE A 2 0.77 0.54 -13.72
C ILE A 2 0.72 -0.92 -13.25
N LEU A 3 1.50 -1.25 -12.22
CA LEU A 3 1.33 -2.47 -11.42
C LEU A 3 0.45 -2.12 -10.20
N ASN A 4 -0.63 -2.87 -9.98
CA ASN A 4 -1.36 -2.79 -8.71
C ASN A 4 -0.99 -4.00 -7.84
N ASP A 5 -0.16 -3.79 -6.82
CA ASP A 5 0.35 -4.88 -5.97
C ASP A 5 -0.26 -4.81 -4.58
N ILE A 6 -1.20 -5.74 -4.32
CA ILE A 6 -1.91 -5.82 -3.05
C ILE A 6 -1.03 -6.25 -1.85
N SER A 7 0.21 -6.64 -2.11
CA SER A 7 1.20 -7.00 -1.09
C SER A 7 2.27 -5.93 -0.91
N ALA A 8 2.17 -4.77 -1.58
CA ALA A 8 3.23 -3.78 -1.67
C ALA A 8 4.58 -4.40 -2.07
N CYS A 9 4.53 -5.32 -3.03
CA CYS A 9 5.67 -6.07 -3.56
C CYS A 9 6.41 -6.92 -2.50
N THR A 10 5.73 -7.37 -1.44
CA THR A 10 6.35 -8.29 -0.47
C THR A 10 6.15 -9.76 -0.82
N ASN A 11 5.13 -10.10 -1.63
CA ASN A 11 4.92 -11.49 -2.07
C ASN A 11 6.07 -12.00 -2.96
N ASN A 12 6.56 -11.14 -3.85
CA ASN A 12 7.76 -11.39 -4.64
C ASN A 12 8.51 -10.07 -4.90
N PRO A 13 9.52 -9.72 -4.10
CA PRO A 13 10.28 -8.46 -4.26
C PRO A 13 10.96 -8.31 -5.62
N GLU A 14 11.25 -9.41 -6.33
CA GLU A 14 11.87 -9.38 -7.65
C GLU A 14 10.99 -8.69 -8.70
N ILE A 15 9.67 -8.59 -8.47
CA ILE A 15 8.75 -7.87 -9.36
C ILE A 15 9.14 -6.40 -9.55
N ILE A 16 9.83 -5.80 -8.56
CA ILE A 16 10.32 -4.41 -8.63
C ILE A 16 11.30 -4.24 -9.78
N LYS A 17 12.10 -5.27 -10.11
CA LYS A 17 13.03 -5.22 -11.25
C LYS A 17 12.28 -5.02 -12.58
N LEU A 18 11.03 -5.46 -12.66
CA LEU A 18 10.19 -5.31 -13.86
C LEU A 18 9.61 -3.91 -14.03
N LEU A 19 9.59 -3.09 -12.97
CA LEU A 19 9.11 -1.70 -13.00
C LEU A 19 10.10 -0.76 -13.72
N LYS A 20 11.32 -1.21 -14.00
CA LYS A 20 12.34 -0.48 -14.76
C LYS A 20 12.87 -1.32 -15.92
N LYS A 21 12.78 -0.78 -17.13
CA LYS A 21 13.44 -1.28 -18.34
C LYS A 21 14.38 -0.19 -18.86
N LYS A 22 15.28 -0.54 -19.80
CA LYS A 22 16.33 0.36 -20.33
C LYS A 22 15.84 1.80 -20.57
N ASN A 23 14.68 1.98 -21.22
CA ASN A 23 14.12 3.30 -21.53
C ASN A 23 12.67 3.49 -21.03
N LYS A 24 12.20 2.71 -20.04
CA LYS A 24 10.80 2.80 -19.58
C LYS A 24 10.67 2.50 -18.10
N PHE A 25 9.93 3.37 -17.41
CA PHE A 25 9.49 3.16 -16.04
C PHE A 25 7.98 2.94 -16.00
N TYR A 26 7.54 2.07 -15.11
CA TYR A 26 6.14 1.79 -14.83
C TYR A 26 5.77 2.33 -13.45
N SER A 27 4.54 2.78 -13.27
CA SER A 27 4.05 3.18 -11.95
C SER A 27 3.58 1.97 -11.15
N VAL A 28 3.48 2.12 -9.83
CA VAL A 28 3.06 1.05 -8.93
C VAL A 28 2.18 1.58 -7.81
N VAL A 29 1.10 0.86 -7.52
CA VAL A 29 0.28 1.05 -6.32
C VAL A 29 0.74 0.04 -5.29
N LEU A 30 1.13 0.53 -4.11
CA LEU A 30 1.50 -0.27 -2.95
C LEU A 30 0.33 -0.28 -1.97
N MET A 31 -0.32 -1.44 -1.81
CA MET A 31 -1.42 -1.59 -0.86
C MET A 31 -0.98 -2.26 0.44
N HIS A 32 -1.50 -1.78 1.58
CA HIS A 32 -1.32 -2.45 2.86
C HIS A 32 -2.38 -3.54 3.11
N LYS A 33 -1.93 -4.76 3.46
CA LYS A 33 -2.75 -5.85 3.98
C LYS A 33 -1.96 -6.70 4.98
N ARG A 34 -2.67 -7.52 5.78
CA ARG A 34 -2.09 -8.62 6.56
C ARG A 34 -2.76 -9.94 6.18
N GLY A 35 -1.99 -11.02 6.17
CA GLY A 35 -2.50 -12.35 5.82
C GLY A 35 -3.02 -12.48 4.38
N ASN A 36 -4.01 -13.35 4.24
CA ASN A 36 -4.68 -13.69 2.99
C ASN A 36 -6.21 -13.63 3.19
N PRO A 37 -7.05 -13.85 2.16
CA PRO A 37 -8.51 -13.72 2.30
C PRO A 37 -9.15 -14.58 3.41
N HIS A 38 -8.52 -15.68 3.81
CA HIS A 38 -9.04 -16.56 4.87
C HIS A 38 -8.63 -16.12 6.28
N THR A 39 -7.56 -15.33 6.42
CA THR A 39 -6.99 -14.96 7.74
C THR A 39 -7.00 -13.47 8.02
N MET A 40 -7.25 -12.63 7.02
CA MET A 40 -7.14 -11.18 7.17
C MET A 40 -8.09 -10.62 8.23
N ASP A 41 -9.29 -11.18 8.36
CA ASP A 41 -10.31 -10.70 9.31
C ASP A 41 -9.91 -10.89 10.78
N GLU A 42 -9.02 -11.85 11.07
CA GLU A 42 -8.48 -12.11 12.40
C GLU A 42 -7.26 -11.24 12.72
N LEU A 43 -6.58 -10.71 11.70
CA LEU A 43 -5.32 -9.95 11.84
C LEU A 43 -5.53 -8.44 12.02
N THR A 44 -6.50 -8.06 12.85
CA THR A 44 -7.02 -6.68 12.98
C THR A 44 -6.47 -5.90 14.17
N ASN A 45 -5.52 -6.45 14.92
CA ASN A 45 -4.91 -5.76 16.07
C ASN A 45 -3.75 -4.87 15.61
N TYR A 46 -3.86 -3.56 15.86
CA TYR A 46 -2.83 -2.55 15.57
C TYR A 46 -2.59 -1.74 16.83
N ASP A 47 -1.34 -1.35 17.08
CA ASP A 47 -0.99 -0.48 18.20
C ASP A 47 -1.45 0.95 17.91
N ASN A 48 -1.16 1.42 16.69
CA ASN A 48 -1.67 2.67 16.17
C ASN A 48 -2.05 2.53 14.69
N LEU A 49 -3.28 2.07 14.45
CA LEU A 49 -3.81 1.75 13.11
C LEU A 49 -3.37 2.71 11.99
N VAL A 50 -3.50 4.02 12.20
CA VAL A 50 -3.24 5.01 11.15
C VAL A 50 -1.74 5.10 10.86
N TYR A 51 -0.94 5.29 11.90
CA TYR A 51 0.50 5.48 11.73
C TYR A 51 1.24 4.18 11.43
N ASP A 52 0.78 3.04 11.93
CA ASP A 52 1.34 1.72 11.58
C ASP A 52 1.24 1.47 10.06
N ILE A 53 0.09 1.81 9.47
CA ILE A 53 -0.15 1.66 8.03
C ILE A 53 0.64 2.69 7.23
N LYS A 54 0.68 3.96 7.66
CA LYS A 54 1.50 5.00 7.04
C LYS A 54 2.99 4.61 7.04
N ASN A 55 3.52 4.25 8.21
CA ASN A 55 4.91 3.85 8.38
C ASN A 55 5.25 2.62 7.53
N TYR A 56 4.33 1.65 7.44
CA TYR A 56 4.49 0.50 6.54
C TYR A 56 4.66 0.96 5.08
N LEU A 57 3.74 1.80 4.58
CA LEU A 57 3.78 2.27 3.19
C LEU A 57 5.02 3.12 2.90
N GLU A 58 5.45 3.97 3.84
CA GLU A 58 6.69 4.75 3.74
C GLU A 58 7.94 3.85 3.69
N GLN A 59 8.00 2.80 4.50
CA GLN A 59 9.09 1.81 4.43
C GLN A 59 9.13 1.10 3.08
N ARG A 60 7.95 0.71 2.55
CA ARG A 60 7.85 0.10 1.22
C ARG A 60 8.26 1.09 0.14
N LEU A 61 7.83 2.35 0.20
CA LEU A 61 8.30 3.40 -0.70
C LEU A 61 9.81 3.52 -0.70
N ASN A 62 10.41 3.65 0.49
CA ASN A 62 11.85 3.81 0.64
C ASN A 62 12.61 2.62 0.04
N PHE A 63 12.10 1.41 0.20
CA PHE A 63 12.66 0.21 -0.42
C PHE A 63 12.63 0.27 -1.96
N LEU A 64 11.51 0.69 -2.56
CA LEU A 64 11.40 0.83 -4.02
C LEU A 64 12.30 1.97 -4.56
N VAL A 65 12.35 3.10 -3.86
CA VAL A 65 13.21 4.24 -4.22
C VAL A 65 14.69 3.85 -4.17
N LEU A 66 15.11 3.12 -3.13
CA LEU A 66 16.47 2.59 -3.02
C LEU A 66 16.83 1.65 -4.19
N ASN A 67 15.85 0.94 -4.73
CA ASN A 67 15.98 0.10 -5.92
C ASN A 67 15.86 0.87 -7.25
N GLY A 68 15.82 2.21 -7.21
CA GLY A 68 15.82 3.07 -8.39
C GLY A 68 14.45 3.23 -9.05
N ILE A 69 13.35 2.96 -8.34
CA ILE A 69 12.01 3.32 -8.81
C ILE A 69 11.76 4.80 -8.51
N PRO A 70 11.38 5.63 -9.51
CA PRO A 70 11.14 7.04 -9.27
C PRO A 70 10.01 7.28 -8.25
N ARG A 71 10.26 8.10 -7.23
CA ARG A 71 9.29 8.37 -6.13
C ARG A 71 7.92 8.81 -6.66
N TYR A 72 7.89 9.68 -7.67
CA TYR A 72 6.66 10.19 -8.28
C TYR A 72 5.84 9.15 -9.05
N ARG A 73 6.32 7.90 -9.16
CA ARG A 73 5.61 6.76 -9.77
C ARG A 73 5.04 5.77 -8.76
N ILE A 74 5.20 6.03 -7.47
CA ILE A 74 4.77 5.16 -6.38
C ILE A 74 3.53 5.78 -5.75
N LEU A 75 2.44 5.02 -5.71
CA LEU A 75 1.16 5.42 -5.11
C LEU A 75 0.88 4.56 -3.87
N PHE A 76 0.20 5.14 -2.90
CA PHE A 76 -0.20 4.48 -1.66
C PHE A 76 -1.65 4.03 -1.72
N ASP A 77 -1.93 2.85 -1.17
CA ASP A 77 -3.28 2.38 -0.86
C ASP A 77 -3.34 1.79 0.55
N ILE A 78 -4.24 2.34 1.37
CA ILE A 78 -4.45 1.94 2.77
C ILE A 78 -5.11 0.56 2.93
N GLY A 79 -5.65 0.01 1.84
CA GLY A 79 -6.27 -1.31 1.78
C GLY A 79 -7.49 -1.42 2.68
N LEU A 80 -8.51 -0.58 2.42
CA LEU A 80 -9.81 -0.64 3.11
C LEU A 80 -10.37 -2.07 3.03
N GLY A 81 -10.85 -2.61 4.16
CA GLY A 81 -11.37 -3.99 4.25
C GLY A 81 -10.32 -5.11 4.20
N PHE A 82 -9.02 -4.83 4.14
CA PHE A 82 -7.96 -5.86 4.14
C PHE A 82 -7.24 -5.93 5.49
N ALA A 83 -7.68 -6.82 6.36
CA ALA A 83 -7.22 -6.89 7.75
C ALA A 83 -7.51 -5.61 8.56
N LYS A 84 -8.72 -5.09 8.38
CA LYS A 84 -9.31 -4.01 9.19
C LYS A 84 -10.79 -4.33 9.40
N LYS A 85 -11.28 -4.13 10.61
CA LYS A 85 -12.74 -4.09 10.88
C LYS A 85 -13.39 -2.92 10.15
N HIS A 86 -14.71 -2.91 10.06
CA HIS A 86 -15.45 -1.80 9.44
C HIS A 86 -15.11 -0.45 10.08
N ASP A 87 -15.16 -0.35 11.42
CA ASP A 87 -14.82 0.88 12.14
C ASP A 87 -13.37 1.33 11.91
N GLN A 88 -12.45 0.38 11.74
CA GLN A 88 -11.05 0.67 11.41
C GLN A 88 -10.92 1.21 9.98
N SER A 89 -11.69 0.68 9.03
CA SER A 89 -11.74 1.21 7.66
C SER A 89 -12.30 2.64 7.63
N ILE A 90 -13.34 2.93 8.41
CA ILE A 90 -13.86 4.29 8.58
C ILE A 90 -12.84 5.21 9.26
N LYS A 91 -12.16 4.74 10.31
CA LYS A 91 -11.10 5.50 11.00
C LYS A 91 -9.96 5.88 10.05
N LEU A 92 -9.59 5.01 9.12
CA LEU A 92 -8.59 5.34 8.09
C LEU A 92 -9.07 6.44 7.14
N LEU A 93 -10.35 6.40 6.72
CA LEU A 93 -10.93 7.46 5.91
C LEU A 93 -10.99 8.80 6.65
N GLN A 94 -11.35 8.80 7.94
CA GLN A 94 -11.36 10.02 8.78
C GLN A 94 -9.96 10.64 8.94
N ASN A 95 -8.92 9.81 8.93
CA ASN A 95 -7.53 10.23 9.09
C ASN A 95 -6.78 10.25 7.74
N ILE A 96 -7.48 10.33 6.62
CA ILE A 96 -6.85 10.25 5.29
C ILE A 96 -5.87 11.41 5.02
N HIS A 97 -6.04 12.53 5.71
CA HIS A 97 -5.18 13.71 5.65
C HIS A 97 -3.71 13.43 5.99
N VAL A 98 -3.40 12.33 6.70
CA VAL A 98 -2.00 11.96 6.97
C VAL A 98 -1.22 11.61 5.68
N TYR A 99 -1.93 11.45 4.56
CA TYR A 99 -1.40 11.14 3.24
C TYR A 99 -1.40 12.34 2.27
N ASP A 100 -1.66 13.58 2.72
CA ASP A 100 -1.75 14.77 1.85
C ASP A 100 -0.50 15.00 0.98
N GLU A 101 0.68 14.55 1.44
CA GLU A 101 1.96 14.65 0.73
C GLU A 101 2.22 13.52 -0.29
N TYR A 102 1.32 12.54 -0.42
CA TYR A 102 1.54 11.33 -1.22
C TYR A 102 0.48 11.15 -2.31
N PRO A 103 0.86 10.60 -3.49
CA PRO A 103 -0.12 10.11 -4.45
C PRO A 103 -0.95 8.98 -3.83
N LEU A 104 -2.23 9.23 -3.62
CA LEU A 104 -3.13 8.32 -2.90
C LEU A 104 -4.11 7.64 -3.87
N PHE A 105 -4.24 6.33 -3.71
CA PHE A 105 -5.20 5.46 -4.39
C PHE A 105 -6.03 4.73 -3.33
N ILE A 106 -7.36 4.71 -3.48
CA ILE A 106 -8.25 4.01 -2.53
C ILE A 106 -9.29 3.16 -3.26
N GLY A 107 -9.58 1.98 -2.72
CA GLY A 107 -10.61 1.07 -3.23
C GLY A 107 -11.69 0.73 -2.19
N TYR A 108 -12.79 1.50 -2.17
CA TYR A 108 -13.93 1.31 -1.26
C TYR A 108 -15.16 0.64 -1.90
N SER A 109 -15.21 0.54 -3.24
CA SER A 109 -16.40 0.10 -3.96
C SER A 109 -16.86 -1.32 -3.55
N ARG A 110 -18.13 -1.43 -3.13
CA ARG A 110 -18.81 -2.69 -2.73
C ARG A 110 -18.16 -3.45 -1.56
N LYS A 111 -17.49 -2.73 -0.65
CA LYS A 111 -16.93 -3.26 0.61
C LYS A 111 -17.76 -2.86 1.82
#